data_AF-A0A966M7N6-F1
#
_entry.id   AF-A0A966M7N6-F1
#
_cell.length_a   1.000
_cell.length_b   1.000
_cell.length_c   1.000
_cell.angle_alpha   90.00
_cell.angle_beta   90.00
_cell.angle_gamma   90.00
#
_symmetry.space_group_name_H-M   'P 1'
#
loop_
_entity.id
_entity.type
_entity.pdbx_description
1 polymer ?
#
loop_
_entity_poly.entity_id
_entity_poly.type
_entity_poly.pdbx_seq_one_letter_code
_entity_poly.pdbx_strand_id
1 'polypeptide(L)' 'MKLLSKESIIFYSILGAVTAFILAPFIRSLIDFSTPIEILITTSIIIPIYIIAKRLLVKFIN' A
#
# COMPACT_ATOMS: atom_id res chain seq x y z
N MET A 1 1.17 -15.76 9.83
CA MET A 1 0.60 -16.21 8.53
C MET A 1 1.69 -16.74 7.61
N LYS A 2 1.49 -17.90 6.97
CA LYS A 2 2.37 -18.36 5.88
C LYS A 2 2.15 -17.47 4.66
N LEU A 3 3.20 -17.03 3.97
CA LEU A 3 3.13 -16.08 2.83
C LEU A 3 2.27 -16.58 1.66
N LEU A 4 2.11 -17.89 1.52
CA LEU A 4 1.37 -18.55 0.45
C LEU A 4 0.07 -19.23 0.93
N SER A 5 -0.45 -18.88 2.12
CA SER A 5 -1.79 -19.35 2.50
C SER A 5 -2.85 -18.62 1.66
N LYS A 6 -4.02 -19.24 1.47
CA LYS A 6 -5.13 -18.58 0.76
C LYS A 6 -5.51 -17.26 1.43
N GLU A 7 -5.52 -17.20 2.77
CA GLU A 7 -5.83 -15.96 3.49
C GLU A 7 -4.76 -14.88 3.28
N SER A 8 -3.47 -15.26 3.27
CA SER A 8 -2.41 -14.27 3.04
C SER A 8 -2.44 -13.70 1.63
N ILE A 9 -2.74 -14.52 0.63
CA ILE A 9 -2.88 -14.07 -0.76
C ILE A 9 -4.03 -13.06 -0.85
N ILE A 10 -5.22 -13.40 -0.34
CA ILE A 10 -6.38 -12.50 -0.33
C ILE A 10 -6.05 -11.20 0.41
N PHE A 11 -5.41 -11.30 1.58
CA PHE A 11 -5.00 -10.16 2.38
C PHE A 11 -4.05 -9.22 1.62
N TYR A 12 -2.96 -9.74 1.06
CA TYR A 12 -1.98 -8.94 0.33
C TYR A 12 -2.55 -8.38 -0.98
N SER A 13 -3.44 -9.10 -1.65
CA SER A 13 -4.14 -8.63 -2.84
C SER A 13 -5.05 -7.44 -2.53
N ILE A 14 -5.85 -7.50 -1.46
CA ILE A 14 -6.70 -6.38 -1.04
C ILE A 14 -5.85 -5.17 -0.63
N LEU A 15 -4.82 -5.40 0.19
CA LEU A 15 -3.92 -4.33 0.65
C LEU A 15 -3.20 -3.65 -0.53
N GLY A 16 -2.75 -4.45 -1.51
CA GLY A 16 -2.16 -3.97 -2.75
C GLY A 16 -3.14 -3.18 -3.62
N ALA A 17 -4.38 -3.66 -3.77
CA ALA A 17 -5.41 -2.98 -4.55
C ALA A 17 -5.78 -1.61 -3.94
N VAL A 18 -5.99 -1.54 -2.63
CA VAL A 18 -6.25 -0.25 -1.94
C VAL A 18 -5.09 0.71 -2.13
N THR A 19 -3.86 0.20 -2.05
CA THR A 19 -2.67 1.01 -2.23
C THR A 19 -2.57 1.58 -3.65
N ALA A 20 -2.77 0.76 -4.67
CA ALA A 20 -2.61 1.14 -6.07
C ALA A 20 -3.77 2.00 -6.61
N PHE A 21 -5.01 1.67 -6.24
CA PHE A 21 -6.20 2.31 -6.82
C PHE A 21 -6.75 3.47 -5.98
N ILE A 22 -6.39 3.56 -4.70
CA ILE A 22 -6.89 4.62 -3.81
C ILE A 22 -5.74 5.52 -3.36
N LEU A 23 -4.74 4.96 -2.68
CA LEU A 23 -3.68 5.78 -2.06
C LEU A 23 -2.77 6.45 -3.09
N ALA A 24 -2.29 5.72 -4.10
CA ALA A 24 -1.40 6.26 -5.12
C ALA A 24 -2.03 7.43 -5.93
N PRO A 25 -3.23 7.30 -6.51
CA PRO A 25 -3.84 8.43 -7.21
C PRO A 25 -4.21 9.58 -6.27
N PHE A 26 -4.61 9.30 -5.02
CA PHE A 26 -4.89 10.34 -4.03
C PHE A 26 -3.64 11.16 -3.72
N ILE A 27 -2.51 10.52 -3.39
CA ILE A 27 -1.25 11.22 -3.08
C ILE A 27 -0.78 12.03 -4.30
N ARG A 28 -0.87 11.47 -5.50
CA ARG A 28 -0.52 12.18 -6.73
C ARG A 28 -1.44 13.35 -7.03
N SER A 29 -2.71 13.31 -6.62
CA SER A 29 -3.61 14.46 -6.79
C SER A 29 -3.27 15.65 -5.87
N LEU A 30 -2.47 15.43 -4.82
CA LEU A 30 -2.06 16.46 -3.86
C LEU A 30 -0.71 17.11 -4.22
N ILE A 31 -0.03 16.61 -5.24
CA ILE A 31 1.36 16.95 -5.57
C ILE A 31 1.40 17.31 -7.05
N ASP A 32 1.99 18.46 -7.38
CA ASP A 32 2.16 18.91 -8.77
C ASP A 32 3.65 19.05 -9.11
N PHE A 33 4.25 17.94 -9.56
CA PHE A 33 5.66 17.88 -9.95
C PHE A 33 5.83 17.09 -11.25
N SER A 34 7.06 17.00 -11.76
CA SER A 34 7.34 16.11 -12.89
C SER A 34 7.06 14.64 -12.53
N THR A 35 6.59 13.86 -13.50
CA THR A 35 6.20 12.45 -13.31
C THR A 35 7.24 11.59 -12.58
N PRO A 36 8.57 11.71 -12.82
CA PRO A 36 9.56 10.93 -12.08
C PRO A 36 9.60 11.29 -10.58
N ILE A 37 9.46 12.58 -10.26
CA ILE A 37 9.49 13.09 -8.89
C ILE A 37 8.21 12.69 -8.13
N GLU A 38 7.05 12.80 -8.79
CA GLU A 38 5.79 12.32 -8.23
C GLU A 38 5.86 10.84 -7.84
N ILE A 39 6.41 9.99 -8.71
CA ILE A 39 6.52 8.55 -8.45
C ILE A 39 7.41 8.30 -7.24
N LEU A 40 8.55 9.00 -7.14
CA LEU A 40 9.48 8.86 -6.01
C LEU A 40 8.83 9.29 -4.68
N ILE A 41 8.16 10.44 -4.66
CA ILE A 41 7.48 10.92 -3.45
C ILE A 41 6.34 9.98 -3.08
N THR A 42 5.52 9.58 -4.06
CA THR A 42 4.38 8.68 -3.85
C THR A 42 4.82 7.33 -3.29
N THR A 43 5.89 6.73 -3.83
CA THR A 43 6.43 5.47 -3.29
C THR A 43 7.04 5.64 -1.89
N SER A 44 7.73 6.76 -1.64
CA SER A 44 8.30 7.06 -0.31
C SER A 44 7.24 7.17 0.80
N ILE A 45 6.00 7.58 0.45
CA ILE A 45 4.86 7.68 1.37
C ILE A 45 4.11 6.34 1.46
N ILE A 46 3.89 5.67 0.33
CA ILE A 46 3.13 4.42 0.28
C ILE A 46 3.82 3.29 1.04
N ILE A 47 5.14 3.13 0.90
CA ILE A 47 5.88 2.02 1.53
C ILE A 47 5.71 2.01 3.06
N PRO A 48 5.94 3.11 3.81
CA PRO A 48 5.75 3.11 5.26
C PRO A 48 4.29 2.89 5.65
N ILE A 49 3.31 3.46 4.92
CA ILE A 49 1.88 3.21 5.16
C ILE A 49 1.56 1.72 5.00
N TYR A 50 2.05 1.09 3.93
CA TYR A 50 1.84 -0.33 3.67
C TYR A 50 2.41 -1.22 4.79
N ILE A 51 3.61 -0.91 5.29
CA ILE A 51 4.24 -1.65 6.39
C ILE A 51 3.41 -1.52 7.67
N ILE A 52 2.94 -0.32 8.00
CA ILE A 52 2.11 -0.08 9.19
C ILE A 52 0.76 -0.78 9.06
N ALA A 53 0.07 -0.61 7.93
CA ALA A 53 -1.21 -1.26 7.66
C ALA A 53 -1.10 -2.78 7.74
N LYS A 54 -0.05 -3.37 7.15
CA LYS A 54 0.24 -4.80 7.28
C LYS A 54 0.39 -5.21 8.75
N ARG A 55 1.21 -4.49 9.53
CA ARG A 55 1.45 -4.83 10.95
C ARG A 55 0.17 -4.74 11.78
N LEU A 56 -0.65 -3.72 11.55
CA LEU A 56 -1.92 -3.54 12.24
C LEU A 56 -2.92 -4.64 11.88
N LEU A 57 -3.14 -4.88 10.58
CA LEU A 57 -4.15 -5.83 10.12
C LEU A 57 -3.79 -7.29 10.46
N VAL A 58 -2.50 -7.64 10.45
CA VAL A 58 -2.05 -8.97 10.92
C VAL A 58 -2.40 -9.19 12.40
N LYS A 59 -2.44 -8.13 13.22
CA LYS A 59 -2.86 -8.21 14.63
C LYS A 59 -4.36 -8.49 14.79
N PHE A 60 -5.18 -8.19 13.78
CA PHE A 60 -6.62 -8.46 13.79
C PHE A 60 -7.00 -9.81 13.18
N ILE A 61 -6.13 -10.38 12.34
CA ILE A 61 -6.37 -11.65 11.63
C ILE A 61 -5.79 -12.86 12.41
N ASN A 62 -4.90 -12.62 13.37
CA ASN A 62 -4.17 -13.64 14.13
C ASN A 62 -4.56 -13.61 15.61
#